data_AF-A0A450U3J0-F1
#
_entry.id   AF-A0A450U3J0-F1
#
_cell.length_a   1.000
_cell.length_b   1.000
_cell.length_c   1.000
_cell.angle_alpha   90.00
_cell.angle_beta   90.00
_cell.angle_gamma   90.00
#
_symmetry.space_group_name_H-M   'P 1'
#
loop_
_entity.id
_entity.type
_entity.pdbx_description
1 polymer ?
#
loop_
_entity_poly.entity_id
_entity_poly.type
_entity_poly.pdbx_seq_one_letter_code
_entity_poly.pdbx_strand_id
1 'polypeptide(L)'
;LKRPENLNEQQGSKLSELVKHNLKTIRSYLLKEEFQLFWSYKSPYWAGRFLDNWCEKTMRSKIEPMKRVARMLRRHRPLLLNWFRAKGQFSSGIVEGLNNKAKLTTRKAYGFRTYHGIEIALYHALGNLPVPESTHKFF
;
A
#
# COMPACT_ATOMS: atom_id res chain seq x y z
N LEU A 1 -11.62 -7.51 -6.76
CA LEU A 1 -11.38 -8.79 -7.44
C LEU A 1 -10.09 -9.39 -6.90
N LYS A 2 -10.08 -10.71 -6.64
CA LYS A 2 -8.88 -11.44 -6.23
C LYS A 2 -7.80 -11.37 -7.35
N ARG A 3 -6.54 -11.64 -7.00
CA ARG A 3 -5.47 -11.78 -8.01
C ARG A 3 -5.82 -12.92 -8.98
N PRO A 4 -5.50 -12.83 -10.28
CA PRO A 4 -5.78 -13.88 -11.26
C PRO A 4 -5.33 -15.26 -10.80
N GLU A 5 -4.15 -15.30 -10.17
CA GLU A 5 -3.50 -16.48 -9.58
C GLU A 5 -4.33 -17.17 -8.48
N ASN A 6 -5.25 -16.43 -7.85
CA ASN A 6 -6.05 -16.85 -6.70
C ASN A 6 -7.55 -16.98 -7.03
N LEU A 7 -7.91 -17.00 -8.31
CA LEU A 7 -9.29 -17.20 -8.76
C LEU A 7 -9.60 -18.69 -8.84
N ASN A 8 -10.81 -19.07 -8.42
CA ASN A 8 -11.34 -20.41 -8.75
C ASN A 8 -11.85 -20.43 -10.21
N GLU A 9 -12.04 -21.62 -10.79
CA GLU A 9 -12.47 -21.77 -12.20
C GLU A 9 -13.72 -20.97 -12.55
N GLN A 10 -14.74 -21.02 -11.68
CA GLN A 10 -15.99 -20.28 -11.89
C GLN A 10 -15.77 -18.76 -11.91
N GLN A 11 -14.91 -18.24 -11.02
CA GLN A 11 -14.54 -16.82 -11.01
C GLN A 11 -13.68 -16.44 -12.22
N GLY A 12 -12.82 -17.34 -12.69
CA GLY A 12 -12.01 -17.16 -13.90
C GLY A 12 -12.88 -17.04 -15.15
N SER A 13 -13.84 -17.95 -15.33
CA SER A 13 -14.79 -17.92 -16.45
C SER A 13 -15.64 -16.64 -16.44
N LYS A 14 -16.16 -16.26 -15.27
CA LYS A 14 -16.94 -15.01 -15.12
C LYS A 14 -16.11 -13.76 -15.37
N LEU A 15 -14.83 -13.76 -14.98
CA LEU A 15 -13.92 -12.66 -15.29
C LEU A 15 -13.62 -12.57 -16.79
N SER A 16 -13.41 -13.70 -17.46
CA SER A 16 -13.19 -13.77 -18.91
C SER A 16 -14.37 -13.21 -19.70
N GLU A 17 -15.59 -13.54 -19.27
CA GLU A 17 -16.81 -12.98 -19.84
C GLU A 17 -16.91 -11.48 -19.58
N LEU A 18 -16.68 -11.05 -18.33
CA LEU A 18 -16.72 -9.64 -17.97
C LEU A 18 -15.72 -8.84 -18.81
N VAL A 19 -14.47 -9.28 -18.95
CA VAL A 19 -13.42 -8.56 -19.70
C VAL A 19 -13.82 -8.22 -21.14
N LYS A 20 -14.74 -8.98 -21.76
CA LYS A 20 -15.28 -8.69 -23.10
C LYS A 20 -16.16 -7.43 -23.13
N HIS A 21 -16.68 -7.00 -21.99
CA HIS A 21 -17.49 -5.79 -21.87
C HIS A 21 -16.63 -4.54 -21.62
N ASN A 22 -16.94 -3.44 -22.32
CA ASN A 22 -16.21 -2.16 -22.19
C ASN A 22 -16.63 -1.35 -20.93
N LEU A 23 -16.73 -2.00 -19.77
CA LEU A 23 -17.07 -1.30 -18.52
C LEU A 23 -15.84 -0.56 -17.97
N LYS A 24 -16.06 0.63 -17.42
CA LYS A 24 -15.01 1.42 -16.73
C LYS A 24 -14.32 0.62 -15.61
N THR A 25 -15.07 -0.25 -14.92
CA THR A 25 -14.57 -1.11 -13.84
C THR A 25 -13.55 -2.12 -14.33
N ILE A 26 -13.80 -2.74 -15.49
CA ILE A 26 -12.88 -3.71 -16.10
C ILE A 26 -11.61 -3.02 -16.56
N ARG A 27 -11.73 -1.87 -17.21
CA ARG A 27 -10.56 -1.08 -17.62
C ARG A 27 -9.71 -0.67 -16.41
N SER A 28 -10.35 -0.30 -15.31
CA SER A 28 -9.66 0.01 -14.04
C SER A 28 -8.94 -1.22 -13.48
N TYR A 29 -9.61 -2.37 -13.51
CA TYR A 29 -9.04 -3.65 -13.10
C TYR A 29 -7.81 -4.02 -13.93
N LEU A 30 -7.91 -3.98 -15.26
CA LEU A 30 -6.81 -4.28 -16.18
C LEU A 30 -5.61 -3.36 -15.95
N LEU A 31 -5.82 -2.05 -15.77
CA LEU A 31 -4.75 -1.11 -15.44
C LEU A 31 -4.07 -1.46 -14.10
N LYS A 32 -4.84 -1.88 -13.09
CA LYS A 32 -4.33 -2.28 -11.78
C LYS A 32 -3.54 -3.60 -11.85
N GLU A 33 -3.98 -4.56 -12.67
CA GLU A 33 -3.24 -5.81 -12.91
C GLU A 33 -1.97 -5.56 -13.71
N GLU A 34 -2.02 -4.75 -14.77
CA GLU A 34 -0.83 -4.33 -15.53
C GLU A 34 0.21 -3.68 -14.62
N PHE A 35 -0.22 -2.83 -13.67
CA PHE A 35 0.70 -2.18 -12.73
C PHE A 35 1.46 -3.18 -11.84
N GLN A 36 0.96 -4.40 -11.60
CA GLN A 36 1.69 -5.39 -10.80
C GLN A 36 3.05 -5.74 -11.44
N LEU A 37 3.16 -5.66 -12.77
CA LEU A 37 4.41 -5.87 -13.49
C LEU A 37 5.50 -4.87 -13.10
N PHE A 38 5.14 -3.70 -12.54
CA PHE A 38 6.12 -2.73 -12.05
C PHE A 38 7.10 -3.38 -11.06
N TRP A 39 6.61 -4.26 -10.18
CA TRP A 39 7.41 -4.84 -9.11
C TRP A 39 8.28 -6.02 -9.56
N SER A 40 8.11 -6.54 -10.79
CA SER A 40 8.96 -7.61 -11.33
C SER A 40 10.25 -7.08 -11.97
N TYR A 41 10.36 -5.76 -12.21
CA TYR A 41 11.58 -5.16 -12.76
C TYR A 41 12.72 -5.20 -11.74
N LYS A 42 13.94 -5.44 -12.23
CA LYS A 42 15.18 -5.38 -11.43
C LYS A 42 15.92 -4.07 -11.58
N SER A 43 15.86 -3.46 -12.76
CA SER A 43 16.58 -2.21 -13.06
C SER A 43 15.72 -0.99 -12.75
N PRO A 44 16.23 -0.01 -11.98
CA PRO A 44 15.52 1.25 -11.73
C PRO A 44 15.17 2.01 -13.02
N TYR A 45 16.02 1.91 -14.05
CA TYR A 45 15.78 2.57 -15.33
C TYR A 45 14.53 2.00 -16.03
N TRP A 46 14.47 0.67 -16.16
CA TRP A 46 13.34 0.00 -16.81
C TRP A 46 12.04 0.13 -16.01
N ALA A 47 12.12 0.05 -14.67
CA ALA A 47 10.99 0.32 -13.79
C ALA A 47 10.47 1.77 -13.97
N GLY A 48 11.38 2.76 -14.07
CA GLY A 48 11.03 4.15 -14.32
C GLY A 48 10.31 4.35 -15.66
N ARG A 49 10.85 3.76 -16.73
CA ARG A 49 10.22 3.77 -18.07
C ARG A 49 8.82 3.15 -18.05
N PHE A 50 8.67 2.00 -17.38
CA PHE A 50 7.36 1.37 -17.19
C PHE A 50 6.40 2.32 -16.47
N LEU A 51 6.82 2.92 -15.35
CA LEU A 51 5.98 3.79 -14.54
C LEU A 51 5.50 5.01 -15.33
N ASP A 52 6.38 5.63 -16.11
CA ASP A 52 6.07 6.81 -16.92
C ASP A 52 5.03 6.44 -18.00
N ASN A 53 5.26 5.35 -18.74
CA ASN A 53 4.34 4.84 -19.76
C ASN A 53 2.97 4.46 -19.17
N TRP A 54 2.96 3.74 -18.05
CA TRP A 54 1.73 3.33 -17.37
C TRP A 54 0.93 4.55 -16.90
N CYS A 55 1.61 5.56 -16.35
CA CYS A 55 0.94 6.79 -15.92
C CYS A 55 0.36 7.55 -17.12
N GLU A 56 1.06 7.61 -18.25
CA GLU A 56 0.55 8.26 -19.47
C GLU A 56 -0.69 7.55 -20.03
N LYS A 57 -0.63 6.22 -20.16
CA LYS A 57 -1.78 5.38 -20.53
C LYS A 57 -2.96 5.58 -19.57
N THR A 58 -2.69 5.58 -18.27
CA THR A 58 -3.71 5.75 -17.24
C THR A 58 -4.35 7.14 -17.29
N MET A 59 -3.59 8.19 -17.59
CA MET A 59 -4.12 9.55 -17.76
C MET A 59 -5.09 9.65 -18.96
N ARG A 60 -4.87 8.86 -20.02
CA ARG A 60 -5.76 8.77 -21.20
C ARG A 60 -7.00 7.90 -20.98
N SER A 61 -7.11 7.20 -19.85
CA SER A 61 -8.20 6.24 -19.60
C SER A 61 -9.61 6.86 -19.47
N LYS A 62 -9.72 8.19 -19.23
CA LYS A 62 -10.98 8.87 -18.86
C LYS A 62 -11.63 8.30 -17.57
N ILE A 63 -10.85 7.70 -16.67
CA ILE A 63 -11.30 7.16 -15.38
C ILE A 63 -10.68 7.99 -14.26
N GLU A 64 -11.44 8.94 -13.70
CA GLU A 64 -10.91 9.94 -12.77
C GLU A 64 -10.24 9.35 -11.51
N PRO A 65 -10.78 8.30 -10.86
CA PRO A 65 -10.09 7.62 -9.77
C PRO A 65 -8.68 7.11 -10.16
N MET A 66 -8.54 6.52 -11.35
CA MET A 66 -7.25 6.01 -11.83
C MET A 66 -6.28 7.14 -12.18
N LYS A 67 -6.77 8.26 -12.72
CA LYS A 67 -5.94 9.44 -12.97
C LYS A 67 -5.36 10.02 -11.68
N ARG A 68 -6.13 10.03 -10.58
CA ARG A 68 -5.64 10.46 -9.26
C ARG A 68 -4.47 9.58 -8.79
N VAL A 69 -4.58 8.27 -8.97
CA VAL A 69 -3.49 7.32 -8.66
C VAL A 69 -2.27 7.61 -9.53
N ALA A 70 -2.42 7.77 -10.84
CA ALA A 70 -1.29 8.09 -11.73
C ALA A 70 -0.58 9.39 -11.34
N ARG A 71 -1.34 10.45 -10.99
CA ARG A 71 -0.77 11.72 -10.50
C ARG A 71 0.01 11.54 -9.19
N MET A 72 -0.55 10.78 -8.24
CA MET A 72 0.13 10.45 -7.00
C MET A 72 1.42 9.66 -7.25
N LEU A 73 1.38 8.65 -8.12
CA LEU A 73 2.57 7.85 -8.46
C LEU A 73 3.66 8.69 -9.12
N ARG A 74 3.31 9.58 -10.05
CA ARG A 74 4.25 10.54 -10.66
C ARG A 74 4.93 11.42 -9.62
N ARG A 75 4.18 11.95 -8.65
CA ARG A 75 4.73 12.78 -7.57
C ARG A 75 5.74 12.02 -6.71
N HIS A 76 5.49 10.73 -6.43
CA HIS A 76 6.37 9.91 -5.61
C HIS A 76 7.34 9.05 -6.43
N ARG A 77 7.48 9.29 -7.74
CA ARG A 77 8.38 8.53 -8.63
C ARG A 77 9.79 8.40 -8.06
N PRO A 78 10.45 9.46 -7.54
CA PRO A 78 11.79 9.31 -6.97
C PRO A 78 11.85 8.30 -5.82
N LEU A 79 10.84 8.30 -4.94
CA LEU A 79 10.74 7.39 -3.80
C LEU A 79 10.45 5.96 -4.24
N LEU A 80 9.55 5.77 -5.21
CA LEU A 80 9.24 4.45 -5.76
C LEU A 80 10.48 3.80 -6.39
N LEU A 81 11.31 4.59 -7.08
CA LEU A 81 12.54 4.08 -7.69
C LEU A 81 13.63 3.70 -6.68
N ASN A 82 13.56 4.22 -5.45
CA ASN A 82 14.50 3.82 -4.39
C ASN A 82 14.37 2.34 -4.03
N TRP A 83 13.18 1.76 -4.13
CA TRP A 83 12.97 0.31 -3.96
C TRP A 83 13.89 -0.52 -4.86
N PHE A 84 13.95 -0.17 -6.15
CA PHE A 84 14.76 -0.87 -7.14
C PHE A 84 16.25 -0.56 -6.98
N ARG A 85 16.61 0.67 -6.60
CA ARG A 85 18.01 1.04 -6.30
C ARG A 85 18.55 0.25 -5.12
N ALA A 86 17.70 0.05 -4.11
CA ALA A 86 17.98 -0.78 -2.94
C ALA A 86 17.85 -2.28 -3.20
N LYS A 87 17.53 -2.71 -4.43
CA LYS A 87 17.38 -4.12 -4.83
C LYS A 87 16.44 -4.93 -3.92
N GLY A 88 15.40 -4.28 -3.38
CA GLY A 88 14.45 -4.92 -2.46
C GLY A 88 15.04 -5.35 -1.11
N GLN A 89 16.20 -4.81 -0.71
CA GLN A 89 16.86 -5.17 0.54
C GLN A 89 16.23 -4.53 1.78
N PHE A 90 15.37 -3.52 1.61
CA PHE A 90 14.64 -2.92 2.73
C PHE A 90 13.38 -3.71 3.04
N SER A 91 13.26 -4.18 4.28
CA SER A 91 12.04 -4.80 4.78
C SER A 91 11.09 -3.74 5.31
N SER A 92 9.82 -3.79 4.89
CA SER A 92 8.75 -2.98 5.48
C SER A 92 8.40 -3.41 6.91
N GLY A 93 8.89 -4.56 7.38
CA GLY A 93 8.52 -5.14 8.67
C GLY A 93 8.79 -4.24 9.87
N ILE A 94 9.87 -3.44 9.85
CA ILE A 94 10.17 -2.49 10.93
C ILE A 94 9.10 -1.39 10.97
N VAL A 95 8.77 -0.81 9.82
CA VAL A 95 7.77 0.25 9.70
C VAL A 95 6.37 -0.29 10.06
N GLU A 96 6.05 -1.50 9.62
CA GLU A 96 4.81 -2.19 9.97
C GLU A 96 4.71 -2.48 11.47
N GLY A 97 5.81 -2.95 12.09
CA GLY A 97 5.89 -3.17 13.52
C GLY A 97 5.65 -1.89 14.33
N LEU A 98 6.29 -0.79 13.92
CA LEU A 98 6.07 0.53 14.52
C LEU A 98 4.62 1.00 14.37
N ASN A 99 4.05 0.88 13.16
CA ASN A 99 2.66 1.24 12.90
C ASN A 99 1.68 0.41 13.74
N ASN A 100 1.92 -0.89 13.89
CA ASN A 100 1.10 -1.77 14.72
C ASN A 100 1.17 -1.38 16.20
N LYS A 101 2.36 -1.06 16.71
CA LYS A 101 2.55 -0.61 18.09
C LYS A 101 1.83 0.72 18.35
N ALA A 102 2.00 1.71 17.46
CA ALA A 102 1.30 2.99 17.56
C ALA A 102 -0.24 2.84 17.51
N LYS A 103 -0.74 1.99 16.60
CA LYS A 103 -2.16 1.68 16.48
C LYS A 103 -2.71 1.02 17.75
N LEU A 104 -1.96 0.07 18.33
CA LEU A 104 -2.35 -0.59 19.57
C LEU A 104 -2.39 0.39 20.74
N THR A 105 -1.38 1.24 20.89
CA THR A 105 -1.32 2.29 21.92
C THR A 105 -2.55 3.20 21.83
N THR A 106 -2.89 3.64 20.63
CA THR A 106 -4.06 4.48 20.39
C THR A 106 -5.37 3.77 20.73
N ARG A 107 -5.48 2.48 20.38
CA ARG A 107 -6.67 1.67 20.64
C ARG A 107 -6.89 1.40 22.13
N LYS A 108 -5.82 1.12 22.88
CA LYS A 108 -5.87 0.87 24.34
C LYS A 108 -6.34 2.10 25.12
N ALA A 109 -6.06 3.30 24.61
CA ALA A 109 -6.46 4.54 25.26
C ALA A 109 -7.93 4.91 25.06
N TYR A 110 -8.67 4.25 24.16
CA TYR A 110 -10.06 4.59 23.79
C TYR A 110 -10.27 6.07 23.38
N GLY A 111 -9.19 6.74 22.94
CA GLY A 111 -9.19 8.13 22.54
C GLY A 111 -8.41 9.01 23.51
N PHE A 112 -7.57 9.88 22.95
CA PHE A 112 -6.85 10.90 23.72
C PHE A 112 -7.53 12.25 23.56
N ARG A 113 -7.61 13.02 24.66
CA ARG A 113 -8.21 14.36 24.64
C ARG A 113 -7.28 15.43 24.06
N THR A 114 -5.97 15.20 24.11
CA THR A 114 -4.95 16.17 23.67
C THR A 114 -3.89 15.48 22.83
N TYR A 115 -3.28 16.23 21.91
CA TYR A 115 -2.15 15.75 21.12
C TYR A 115 -0.96 15.37 22.00
N HIS A 116 -0.68 16.18 23.02
CA HIS A 116 0.41 15.93 23.96
C HIS A 116 0.27 14.59 24.69
N GLY A 117 -0.95 14.17 25.02
CA GLY A 117 -1.20 12.85 25.61
C GLY A 117 -0.91 11.70 24.64
N ILE A 118 -1.20 11.87 23.34
CA ILE A 118 -0.86 10.91 22.30
C ILE A 118 0.66 10.80 22.17
N GLU A 119 1.34 11.94 22.11
CA GLU A 119 2.78 12.04 21.94
C GLU A 119 3.54 11.31 23.05
N ILE A 120 3.22 11.61 24.32
CA ILE A 120 3.83 10.93 25.48
C ILE A 120 3.57 9.43 25.43
N ALA A 121 2.33 9.00 25.17
CA ALA A 121 1.99 7.58 25.12
C ALA A 121 2.72 6.85 23.99
N LEU A 122 2.88 7.50 22.82
CA LEU A 122 3.66 6.95 21.72
C LEU A 122 5.15 6.85 22.07
N TYR A 123 5.75 7.88 22.65
CA TYR A 123 7.16 7.82 23.06
C TYR A 123 7.43 6.78 24.12
N HIS A 124 6.55 6.68 25.13
CA HIS A 124 6.66 5.65 26.17
C HIS A 124 6.55 4.24 25.58
N ALA A 125 5.52 4.00 24.76
CA ALA A 125 5.30 2.69 24.15
C ALA A 125 6.41 2.33 23.15
N LEU A 126 6.79 3.22 22.25
CA LEU A 126 7.80 2.96 21.22
C LEU A 126 9.21 2.84 21.83
N GLY A 127 9.53 3.64 22.85
CA GLY A 127 10.78 3.61 23.59
C GLY A 127 10.92 2.46 24.59
N ASN A 128 9.86 1.65 24.77
CA ASN A 128 9.82 0.55 25.73
C ASN A 128 10.22 0.98 27.15
N LEU A 129 9.74 2.15 27.56
CA LEU A 129 10.06 2.73 28.87
C LEU A 129 9.43 1.92 30.01
N PRO A 130 10.03 1.93 31.21
CA PRO A 130 9.49 1.22 32.35
C PRO A 130 8.06 1.69 32.67
N VAL A 131 7.20 0.73 33.01
CA VAL A 131 5.84 0.95 33.47
C VAL A 131 5.84 0.70 34.98
N PRO A 132 5.08 1.48 35.79
CA PRO A 132 4.93 1.19 37.21
C PRO A 132 4.45 -0.24 37.44
N GLU A 133 4.91 -0.87 38.53
CA GLU A 133 4.40 -2.19 38.91
C GLU A 133 2.91 -2.08 39.23
N SER A 134 2.08 -2.83 38.49
CA SER A 134 0.65 -2.92 38.73
C SER A 134 0.34 -4.23 39.46
N THR A 135 -0.56 -4.15 40.46
CA THR A 135 -1.03 -5.31 41.25
C THR A 135 -1.65 -6.40 40.36
N HIS A 136 -2.21 -6.02 39.21
CA HIS A 136 -2.84 -6.94 38.26
C HIS A 136 -2.12 -6.91 36.91
N LYS A 137 -1.90 -8.09 36.34
CA LYS A 137 -1.42 -8.29 34.96
C LYS A 137 -2.56 -8.91 34.17
N PHE A 138 -3.03 -8.22 33.14
CA PHE A 138 -4.03 -8.75 32.20
C PHE A 138 -3.27 -9.36 31.02
N PHE A 139 -3.43 -10.66 30.81
CA PHE A 139 -2.82 -11.46 29.74
C PHE A 139 -3.69 -11.49 28.49
#